data_AF-A0A9K3IC56-F1
#
_entry.id   AF-A0A9K3IC56-F1
#
_cell.length_a   1.000
_cell.length_b   1.000
_cell.length_c   1.000
_cell.angle_alpha   90.00
_cell.angle_beta   90.00
_cell.angle_gamma   90.00
#
_symmetry.space_group_name_H-M   'P 1'
#
loop_
_entity.id
_entity.type
_entity.pdbx_description
1 polymer ?
#
loop_
_entity_poly.entity_id
_entity_poly.type
_entity_poly.pdbx_seq_one_letter_code
_entity_poly.pdbx_strand_id
1 'polypeptide(L)' 'MGDLKNKLLFTWDQEHCTDSGFMCLENQDKPLFLKELSHIWEKKYQNLPWSDGEYSASNTPLVTYPEKALLNPV' A
#
# COMPACT_ATOMS: atom_id res chain seq x y z
N MET A 1 2.40 16.74 -8.18
CA MET A 1 3.70 16.07 -8.41
C MET A 1 4.46 16.87 -9.45
N GLY A 2 5.52 17.59 -9.05
CA GLY A 2 6.38 18.31 -9.99
C GLY A 2 7.29 17.36 -10.78
N ASP A 3 8.52 17.78 -11.06
CA ASP A 3 9.48 17.07 -11.92
C ASP A 3 9.80 15.62 -11.48
N LEU A 4 9.49 15.24 -10.24
CA LEU A 4 9.69 13.88 -9.73
C LEU A 4 8.64 12.87 -10.21
N LYS A 5 7.56 13.29 -10.87
CA LYS A 5 6.48 12.38 -11.32
C LYS A 5 7.02 11.23 -12.17
N ASN A 6 7.99 11.50 -13.05
CA ASN A 6 8.58 10.50 -13.94
C ASN A 6 9.53 9.52 -13.24
N LYS A 7 9.81 9.71 -11.94
CA LYS A 7 10.63 8.81 -11.13
C LYS A 7 9.78 7.85 -10.27
N LEU A 8 8.46 8.00 -10.28
CA LEU A 8 7.56 7.12 -9.55
C LEU A 8 7.15 5.94 -10.46
N LEU A 9 7.26 4.72 -9.94
CA LEU A 9 6.88 3.51 -10.68
C LEU A 9 5.36 3.40 -10.87
N PHE A 10 4.60 3.76 -9.85
CA PHE A 10 3.13 3.71 -9.87
C PHE A 10 2.55 4.58 -8.74
N THR A 11 1.22 4.72 -8.74
CA THR A 11 0.46 5.38 -7.67
C THR A 11 -0.39 4.36 -6.92
N TRP A 12 -0.39 4.44 -5.59
CA TRP A 12 -1.14 3.53 -4.72
C TRP A 12 -2.12 4.30 -3.84
N ASP A 13 -3.33 4.53 -4.37
CA ASP A 13 -4.38 5.29 -3.70
C ASP A 13 -5.29 4.41 -2.80
N GLN A 14 -6.41 4.97 -2.37
CA GLN A 14 -7.36 4.31 -1.45
C GLN A 14 -8.12 3.14 -2.11
N GLU A 15 -8.39 3.17 -3.41
CA GLU A 15 -9.14 2.10 -4.10
C GLU A 15 -8.37 0.77 -4.09
N HIS A 16 -7.06 0.88 -3.89
CA HIS A 16 -6.14 -0.23 -3.78
C HIS A 16 -5.89 -0.65 -2.32
N CYS A 17 -6.37 0.10 -1.33
CA CYS A 17 -6.23 -0.28 0.07
C CYS A 17 -7.30 -1.31 0.46
N THR A 18 -7.04 -2.07 1.52
CA THR A 18 -8.06 -2.93 2.11
C THR A 18 -8.89 -2.12 3.09
N ASP A 19 -10.20 -2.10 2.85
CA ASP A 19 -11.16 -1.60 3.83
C ASP A 19 -11.20 -2.57 5.02
N SER A 20 -10.83 -2.08 6.20
CA SER A 20 -10.86 -2.89 7.42
C SER A 20 -12.28 -3.10 7.95
N GLY A 21 -13.25 -2.30 7.51
CA GLY A 21 -14.59 -2.22 8.09
C GLY A 21 -14.65 -1.47 9.43
N PHE A 22 -13.53 -0.94 9.92
CA PHE A 22 -13.43 -0.16 11.15
C PHE A 22 -13.19 1.33 10.86
N MET A 23 -13.42 2.16 11.88
CA MET A 23 -13.12 3.59 11.84
C MET A 23 -11.80 3.88 12.57
N CYS A 24 -11.14 4.97 12.20
CA CYS A 24 -9.96 5.45 12.91
C CYS A 24 -10.31 5.80 14.37
N LEU A 25 -9.43 5.45 15.31
CA LEU A 25 -9.66 5.71 16.74
C LEU A 25 -9.81 7.21 17.05
N GLU A 26 -9.05 8.06 16.36
CA GLU A 26 -9.06 9.51 16.55
C GLU A 26 -10.23 10.22 15.83
N ASN A 27 -10.85 9.56 14.85
CA ASN A 27 -11.93 10.12 14.05
C ASN A 27 -12.88 9.01 13.60
N GLN A 28 -14.03 8.92 14.26
CA GLN A 28 -15.03 7.89 14.03
C GLN A 28 -15.79 8.04 12.69
N ASP A 29 -15.67 9.18 12.01
CA ASP A 29 -16.25 9.38 10.67
C ASP A 29 -15.28 8.99 9.55
N LYS A 30 -14.06 8.56 9.91
CA LYS A 30 -13.00 8.23 8.95
C LYS A 30 -12.75 6.72 8.92
N PRO A 31 -13.07 6.02 7.81
CA PRO A 31 -12.75 4.61 7.66
C PRO A 31 -11.24 4.33 7.73
N LEU A 32 -10.89 3.22 8.36
CA LEU A 32 -9.52 2.74 8.46
C LEU A 32 -9.22 1.85 7.25
N PHE A 33 -8.34 2.35 6.38
CA PHE A 33 -7.81 1.63 5.24
C PHE A 33 -6.39 1.12 5.52
N LEU A 34 -6.16 -0.16 5.24
CA LEU A 34 -4.89 -0.85 5.43
C LEU A 34 -4.15 -0.96 4.09
N LYS A 35 -2.83 -0.82 4.13
CA LYS A 35 -1.97 -1.01 2.96
C LYS A 35 -1.31 -2.37 3.05
N GLU A 36 -1.70 -3.30 2.17
CA GLU A 36 -1.16 -4.67 2.13
C GLU A 36 -0.13 -4.81 1.03
N LEU A 37 1.15 -4.97 1.38
CA LEU A 37 2.23 -5.15 0.40
C LEU A 37 2.12 -6.47 -0.38
N SER A 38 1.44 -7.48 0.16
CA SER A 38 1.14 -8.73 -0.56
C SER A 38 0.45 -8.46 -1.90
N HIS A 39 -0.46 -7.48 -1.97
CA HIS A 39 -1.12 -7.08 -3.21
C HIS A 39 -0.14 -6.56 -4.29
N ILE A 40 0.98 -5.96 -3.86
CA ILE A 40 2.06 -5.46 -4.73
C ILE A 40 2.94 -6.63 -5.18
N TRP A 41 3.30 -7.53 -4.26
CA TRP A 41 4.13 -8.70 -4.57
C TRP A 41 3.42 -9.69 -5.50
N GLU A 42 2.13 -9.91 -5.28
CA GLU A 42 1.27 -10.80 -6.08
C GLU A 42 0.70 -10.11 -7.33
N LYS A 43 1.05 -8.85 -7.56
CA LYS A 43 0.59 -8.03 -8.69
C LYS A 43 -0.93 -8.06 -8.87
N LYS A 44 -1.68 -7.88 -7.77
CA LYS A 44 -3.15 -7.87 -7.74
C LYS A 44 -3.76 -6.80 -8.65
N TYR A 45 -3.00 -5.75 -8.96
CA TYR A 45 -3.42 -4.65 -9.83
C TYR A 45 -2.83 -4.81 -11.23
N GLN A 46 -3.64 -4.48 -12.25
CA GLN A 46 -3.18 -4.49 -13.63
C GLN A 46 -2.08 -3.44 -13.84
N ASN A 47 -1.12 -3.75 -14.72
CA ASN A 47 -0.08 -2.82 -15.21
C ASN A 47 1.00 -2.39 -14.20
N LEU A 48 1.30 -3.19 -13.17
CA LEU A 48 2.49 -2.95 -12.34
C LEU A 48 3.78 -3.27 -13.12
N PRO A 49 4.79 -2.37 -13.13
CA PRO A 49 5.91 -2.39 -14.09
C PRO A 49 7.06 -3.36 -13.75
N TRP A 50 7.02 -4.05 -12.62
CA TRP A 50 8.06 -5.01 -12.20
C TRP A 50 7.72 -6.46 -12.57
N SER A 51 8.73 -7.31 -12.52
CA SER A 51 8.61 -8.76 -12.76
C SER A 51 8.16 -9.51 -11.51
N ASP A 52 7.61 -10.72 -11.68
CA ASP A 52 7.23 -11.57 -10.54
C ASP A 52 8.45 -11.87 -9.67
N GLY A 53 8.30 -11.72 -8.35
CA GLY A 53 9.38 -11.93 -7.38
C GLY A 53 10.43 -10.81 -7.30
N GLU A 54 10.31 -9.75 -8.11
CA GLU A 54 11.21 -8.58 -8.02
C GLU A 54 11.06 -7.86 -6.66
N TYR A 55 9.84 -7.83 -6.12
CA TYR A 55 9.53 -7.33 -4.78
C TYR A 55 8.93 -8.43 -3.91
N SER A 56 9.31 -8.42 -2.63
CA SER A 56 8.87 -9.36 -1.60
C SER A 56 8.99 -8.72 -0.20
N ALA A 57 8.62 -9.49 0.83
CA ALA A 57 8.76 -9.08 2.23
C ALA A 57 10.19 -8.69 2.61
N SER A 58 11.22 -9.31 2.03
CA SER A 58 12.62 -9.08 2.42
C SER A 58 13.24 -7.80 1.84
N ASN A 59 12.62 -7.21 0.81
CA ASN A 59 13.18 -6.07 0.09
C ASN A 59 12.21 -4.90 -0.13
N THR A 60 11.02 -4.94 0.48
CA THR A 60 9.98 -3.89 0.33
C THR A 60 9.66 -3.23 1.67
N PRO A 61 10.34 -2.12 2.03
CA PRO A 61 9.96 -1.35 3.20
C PRO A 61 8.70 -0.50 2.94
N LEU A 62 7.82 -0.39 3.94
CA LEU A 62 6.64 0.48 3.91
C LEU A 62 6.77 1.61 4.95
N VAL A 63 6.75 2.85 4.48
CA VAL A 63 6.74 4.04 5.34
C VAL A 63 5.33 4.59 5.41
N THR A 64 4.66 4.38 6.55
CA THR A 64 3.27 4.79 6.79
C THR A 64 3.00 4.89 8.30
N TYR A 65 1.79 5.30 8.66
CA TYR A 65 1.33 5.22 10.05
C TYR A 65 1.13 3.78 10.52
N PRO A 66 1.43 3.45 11.79
CA PRO A 66 1.42 2.07 12.29
C PRO A 66 0.11 1.32 12.02
N GLU A 67 -1.03 1.97 12.21
CA GLU A 67 -2.35 1.37 12.01
C GLU A 67 -2.63 0.97 10.56
N LYS A 68 -1.97 1.61 9.59
CA LYS A 68 -2.12 1.27 8.16
C LYS A 68 -1.23 0.10 7.75
N ALA A 69 -0.22 -0.21 8.56
CA ALA A 69 0.76 -1.25 8.29
C ALA A 69 0.42 -2.61 8.92
N LEU A 70 -0.72 -2.73 9.63
CA LEU A 70 -1.07 -3.90 10.45
C LEU A 70 -1.01 -5.26 9.75
N LEU A 71 -1.14 -5.29 8.42
CA LEU A 71 -1.12 -6.51 7.62
C LEU A 71 0.21 -6.73 6.88
N ASN A 72 1.30 -6.10 7.34
CA ASN A 72 2.63 -6.26 6.76
C ASN A 72 3.59 -6.85 7.79
N PRO A 73 4.65 -7.52 7.32
CA PRO A 73 5.74 -7.96 8.18
C PRO A 73 6.34 -6.81 8.99
N VAL A 74 6.77 -7.13 10.21
CA VAL A 74 7.53 -6.24 11.12
C VAL A 74 9.02 -6.45 10.90
#